data_AF-A0A3S3C6I9-F1
#
_entry.id   AF-A0A3S3C6I9-F1
#
_cell.length_a   1.000
_cell.length_b   1.000
_cell.length_c   1.000
_cell.angle_alpha   90.00
_cell.angle_beta   90.00
_cell.angle_gamma   90.00
#
_symmetry.space_group_name_H-M   'P 1'
#
loop_
_entity.id
_entity.type
_entity.pdbx_description
1 polymer ?
#
loop_
_entity_poly.entity_id
_entity_poly.type
_entity_poly.pdbx_seq_one_letter_code
_entity_poly.pdbx_strand_id
1 'polypeptide(L)'
;MFRRFYWDAVAGAELPAGVDYAVFDFAVNSGPARAANYLQAIVGVTQDGRIGPATLGAARARPAGVVIDALCDARLAFLKRLPTWPTFGRGWSGRVGFVRAEALLLSAVEPAPPAPAPGQGPSVPSAEAAHPEVAPDPAVPAGNAFWRLLLAIFKTILGGKRS
;
A
#
# COMPACT_ATOMS: atom_id res chain seq x y z
N MET A 1 2.12 2.87 13.81
CA MET A 1 2.64 4.09 13.16
C MET A 1 2.62 3.99 11.63
N PHE A 2 3.34 3.07 10.98
CA PHE A 2 3.46 2.98 9.50
C PHE A 2 2.13 3.03 8.71
N ARG A 3 1.09 2.29 9.13
CA ARG A 3 -0.20 2.20 8.42
C ARG A 3 -0.78 3.59 8.11
N ARG A 4 -0.85 4.49 9.10
CA ARG A 4 -1.47 5.82 8.98
C ARG A 4 -0.73 6.83 8.08
N PHE A 5 0.51 6.54 7.67
CA PHE A 5 1.32 7.42 6.82
C PHE A 5 1.57 6.89 5.40
N TYR A 6 1.33 5.60 5.15
CA TYR A 6 1.62 4.96 3.86
C TYR A 6 0.45 4.15 3.29
N TRP A 7 -0.40 3.54 4.12
CA TRP A 7 -1.58 2.79 3.68
C TRP A 7 -2.79 3.72 3.52
N ASP A 8 -3.08 4.47 4.58
CA ASP A 8 -4.21 5.41 4.61
C ASP A 8 -3.96 6.59 3.65
N ALA A 9 -2.69 6.99 3.51
CA ALA A 9 -2.25 8.04 2.57
C ALA A 9 -2.35 7.66 1.08
N VAL A 10 -2.64 6.40 0.75
CA VAL A 10 -2.96 5.95 -0.62
C VAL A 10 -4.38 5.37 -0.75
N ALA A 11 -5.22 5.53 0.28
CA ALA A 11 -6.53 4.88 0.38
C ALA A 11 -6.47 3.37 0.06
N GLY A 12 -5.44 2.67 0.57
CA GLY A 12 -5.15 1.28 0.19
C GLY A 12 -6.30 0.29 0.44
N ALA A 13 -7.17 0.56 1.40
CA ALA A 13 -8.36 -0.26 1.65
C ALA A 13 -9.52 -0.03 0.66
N GLU A 14 -9.41 0.95 -0.25
CA GLU A 14 -10.46 1.35 -1.19
C GLU A 14 -10.09 1.16 -2.67
N LEU A 15 -8.80 0.98 -2.98
CA LEU A 15 -8.34 0.65 -4.32
C LEU A 15 -8.72 -0.80 -4.70
N PRO A 16 -8.83 -1.13 -6.01
CA PRO A 16 -8.98 -2.52 -6.44
C PRO A 16 -7.83 -3.40 -5.96
N ALA A 17 -8.12 -4.68 -5.69
CA ALA A 17 -7.10 -5.65 -5.29
C ALA A 17 -5.95 -5.75 -6.31
N GLY A 18 -4.72 -5.82 -5.83
CA GLY A 18 -3.50 -5.75 -6.63
C GLY A 18 -3.08 -4.32 -6.99
N VAL A 19 -4.04 -3.44 -7.33
CA VAL A 19 -3.76 -2.00 -7.53
C VAL A 19 -3.35 -1.37 -6.19
N ASP A 20 -4.07 -1.70 -5.10
CA ASP A 20 -3.71 -1.33 -3.73
C ASP A 20 -2.26 -1.68 -3.37
N TYR A 21 -1.86 -2.93 -3.62
CA TYR A 21 -0.54 -3.46 -3.32
C TYR A 21 0.57 -2.79 -4.16
N ALA A 22 0.35 -2.65 -5.47
CA ALA A 22 1.30 -2.02 -6.37
C ALA A 22 1.50 -0.52 -6.08
N VAL A 23 0.41 0.20 -5.74
CA VAL A 23 0.46 1.60 -5.30
C VAL A 23 1.15 1.72 -3.93
N PHE A 24 0.87 0.82 -2.99
CA PHE A 24 1.47 0.84 -1.66
C PHE A 24 2.99 0.59 -1.68
N ASP A 25 3.50 -0.44 -2.39
CA ASP A 25 4.96 -0.62 -2.49
C ASP A 25 5.62 0.55 -3.23
N PHE A 26 4.98 1.12 -4.25
CA PHE A 26 5.51 2.34 -4.89
C PHE A 26 5.54 3.53 -3.91
N ALA A 27 4.51 3.72 -3.09
CA ALA A 27 4.45 4.76 -2.07
C ALA A 27 5.52 4.58 -0.98
N VAL A 28 5.76 3.35 -0.51
CA VAL A 28 6.80 3.04 0.48
C VAL A 28 8.21 3.28 -0.07
N ASN A 29 8.48 2.89 -1.33
CA ASN A 29 9.83 3.00 -1.91
C ASN A 29 10.08 4.35 -2.62
N SER A 30 9.06 5.20 -2.82
CA SER A 30 9.20 6.44 -3.62
C SER A 30 8.27 7.60 -3.22
N GLY A 31 7.56 7.50 -2.09
CA GLY A 31 6.70 8.56 -1.53
C GLY A 31 5.25 8.49 -2.01
N PRO A 32 4.24 8.62 -1.12
CA PRO A 32 2.83 8.43 -1.45
C PRO A 32 2.32 9.39 -2.52
N ALA A 33 2.65 10.68 -2.44
CA ALA A 33 2.24 11.67 -3.44
C ALA A 33 2.79 11.38 -4.86
N ARG A 34 3.92 10.66 -4.99
CA ARG A 34 4.44 10.23 -6.30
C ARG A 34 3.65 9.04 -6.84
N ALA A 35 3.38 8.04 -5.99
CA ALA A 35 2.56 6.89 -6.38
C ALA A 35 1.13 7.31 -6.76
N ALA A 36 0.53 8.23 -5.99
CA ALA A 36 -0.77 8.83 -6.28
C ALA A 36 -0.79 9.54 -7.64
N ASN A 37 0.16 10.46 -7.90
CA ASN A 37 0.23 11.16 -9.19
C ASN A 37 0.42 10.20 -10.38
N TYR A 38 1.20 9.12 -10.22
CA TYR A 38 1.38 8.11 -11.27
C TYR A 38 0.10 7.31 -11.51
N LEU A 39 -0.61 6.90 -10.45
CA LEU A 39 -1.93 6.28 -10.59
C LEU A 39 -2.93 7.22 -11.29
N GLN A 40 -2.99 8.50 -10.87
CA GLN A 40 -3.88 9.52 -11.43
C GLN A 40 -3.64 9.73 -12.93
N ALA A 41 -2.36 9.81 -13.34
CA ALA A 41 -1.97 9.88 -14.75
C ALA A 41 -2.47 8.67 -15.56
N ILE A 42 -2.37 7.46 -15.00
CA ILE A 42 -2.76 6.21 -15.64
C ILE A 42 -4.28 6.10 -15.77
N VAL A 43 -5.03 6.38 -14.70
CA VAL A 43 -6.50 6.27 -14.70
C VAL A 43 -7.20 7.46 -15.38
N GLY A 44 -6.45 8.52 -15.72
CA GLY A 44 -6.92 9.64 -16.54
C GLY A 44 -7.61 10.76 -15.76
N VAL A 45 -7.16 11.04 -14.53
CA VAL A 45 -7.69 12.12 -13.68
C VAL A 45 -6.59 13.14 -13.32
N THR A 46 -6.99 14.27 -12.75
CA THR A 46 -6.09 15.33 -12.28
C THR A 46 -5.01 14.77 -11.34
N GLN A 47 -3.75 15.13 -11.61
CA GLN A 47 -2.59 14.75 -10.80
C GLN A 47 -2.42 15.76 -9.63
N ASP A 48 -3.24 15.62 -8.60
CA ASP A 48 -3.22 16.47 -7.39
C ASP A 48 -2.48 15.80 -6.19
N GLY A 49 -1.97 14.58 -6.39
CA GLY A 49 -1.26 13.78 -5.40
C GLY A 49 -2.13 13.13 -4.33
N ARG A 50 -3.47 13.15 -4.45
CA ARG A 50 -4.43 12.66 -3.45
C ARG A 50 -5.37 11.61 -4.06
N ILE A 51 -5.41 10.42 -3.45
CA ILE A 51 -6.35 9.37 -3.87
C ILE A 51 -7.70 9.62 -3.21
N GLY A 52 -8.50 10.49 -3.83
CA GLY A 52 -9.90 10.77 -3.48
C GLY A 52 -10.91 10.04 -4.37
N PRO A 53 -12.23 10.31 -4.21
CA PRO A 53 -13.31 9.59 -4.90
C PRO A 53 -13.19 9.55 -6.42
N ALA A 54 -12.70 10.62 -7.07
CA ALA A 54 -12.48 10.64 -8.51
C ALA A 54 -11.40 9.63 -8.96
N THR A 55 -10.27 9.58 -8.24
CA THR A 55 -9.19 8.62 -8.48
C THR A 55 -9.66 7.18 -8.23
N LEU A 56 -10.43 6.95 -7.16
CA LEU A 56 -10.99 5.63 -6.82
C LEU A 56 -12.01 5.16 -7.87
N GLY A 57 -12.92 6.03 -8.32
CA GLY A 57 -13.87 5.74 -9.38
C GLY A 57 -13.19 5.39 -10.70
N ALA A 58 -12.22 6.21 -11.12
CA ALA A 58 -11.46 5.98 -12.35
C ALA A 58 -10.57 4.72 -12.30
N ALA A 59 -10.07 4.35 -11.13
CA ALA A 59 -9.34 3.09 -10.92
C ALA A 59 -10.26 1.86 -11.00
N ARG A 60 -11.46 1.93 -10.40
CA ARG A 60 -12.46 0.85 -10.45
C ARG A 60 -13.12 0.71 -11.83
N ALA A 61 -13.15 1.77 -12.63
CA ALA A 61 -13.70 1.78 -14.00
C ALA A 61 -12.77 1.16 -15.07
N ARG A 62 -11.67 0.50 -14.67
CA ARG A 62 -10.69 -0.13 -15.57
C ARG A 62 -10.31 -1.53 -15.07
N PRO A 63 -9.94 -2.47 -15.96
CA PRO A 63 -9.41 -3.77 -15.54
C PRO A 63 -8.16 -3.60 -14.67
N ALA A 64 -8.17 -4.17 -13.47
CA ALA A 64 -7.12 -3.98 -12.47
C ALA A 64 -5.72 -4.32 -13.01
N GLY A 65 -5.57 -5.42 -13.75
CA GLY A 65 -4.31 -5.82 -14.37
C GLY A 65 -3.72 -4.77 -15.32
N VAL A 66 -4.55 -4.09 -16.11
CA VAL A 66 -4.09 -3.01 -17.02
C VAL A 66 -3.56 -1.81 -16.24
N VAL A 67 -4.16 -1.49 -15.08
CA VAL A 67 -3.69 -0.42 -14.18
C VAL A 67 -2.38 -0.84 -13.49
N ILE A 68 -2.28 -2.09 -13.03
CA ILE A 68 -1.09 -2.68 -12.40
C ILE A 68 0.10 -2.68 -13.37
N ASP A 69 -0.10 -3.14 -14.60
CA ASP A 69 0.95 -3.18 -15.61
C ASP A 69 1.45 -1.77 -15.95
N ALA A 70 0.55 -0.85 -16.28
CA ALA A 70 0.91 0.53 -16.57
C ALA A 70 1.64 1.20 -15.39
N LEU A 71 1.24 0.91 -14.15
CA LEU A 71 1.87 1.47 -12.95
C LEU A 71 3.29 0.92 -12.75
N CYS A 72 3.50 -0.38 -12.95
CA CYS A 72 4.82 -0.99 -12.88
C CYS A 72 5.75 -0.53 -14.01
N ASP A 73 5.27 -0.35 -15.25
CA ASP A 73 6.10 0.18 -16.34
C ASP A 73 6.43 1.66 -16.13
N ALA A 74 5.47 2.49 -15.72
CA ALA A 74 5.71 3.91 -15.43
C ALA A 74 6.70 4.07 -14.27
N ARG A 75 6.57 3.24 -13.22
CA ARG A 75 7.53 3.16 -12.10
C ARG A 75 8.91 2.72 -12.57
N LEU A 76 9.02 1.70 -13.41
CA LEU A 76 10.30 1.23 -13.94
C LEU A 76 10.96 2.29 -14.85
N ALA A 77 10.18 3.01 -15.65
CA ALA A 77 10.64 4.14 -16.46
C ALA A 77 11.09 5.34 -15.60
N PHE A 78 10.45 5.58 -14.45
CA PHE A 78 10.94 6.54 -13.45
C PHE A 78 12.28 6.11 -12.86
N LEU A 79 12.40 4.87 -12.39
CA LEU A 79 13.63 4.35 -11.77
C LEU A 79 14.82 4.35 -12.75
N LYS A 80 14.57 4.04 -14.04
CA LYS A 80 15.56 4.12 -15.14
C LYS A 80 16.15 5.52 -15.37
N ARG A 81 15.49 6.59 -14.90
CA ARG A 81 15.96 7.98 -15.03
C ARG A 81 16.75 8.48 -13.81
N LEU A 82 16.93 7.65 -12.78
CA LEU A 82 17.70 8.06 -11.59
C LEU A 82 19.21 7.92 -11.83
N PRO A 83 20.06 8.88 -11.40
CA PRO A 83 21.52 8.79 -11.57
C PRO A 83 22.16 7.54 -10.96
N THR A 84 21.50 6.93 -9.98
CA THR A 84 21.91 5.72 -9.27
C THR A 84 21.42 4.41 -9.92
N TRP A 85 20.73 4.49 -11.07
CA TRP A 85 20.30 3.34 -11.86
C TRP A 85 21.43 2.37 -12.24
N PRO A 86 22.64 2.81 -12.67
CA PRO A 86 23.73 1.89 -13.01
C PRO A 86 24.13 0.96 -11.86
N THR A 87 24.00 1.42 -10.61
CA THR A 87 24.34 0.66 -9.41
C THR A 87 23.22 -0.29 -8.96
N PHE A 88 21.97 0.19 -8.93
CA PHE A 88 20.87 -0.54 -8.28
C PHE A 88 19.78 -1.06 -9.24
N GLY A 89 19.81 -0.65 -10.52
CA GLY A 89 18.74 -0.87 -11.48
C GLY A 89 18.38 -2.34 -11.71
N ARG A 90 19.34 -3.27 -11.59
CA ARG A 90 19.09 -4.72 -11.63
C ARG A 90 18.17 -5.18 -10.49
N GLY A 91 18.49 -4.79 -9.25
CA GLY A 91 17.69 -5.12 -8.07
C GLY A 91 16.32 -4.45 -8.07
N TRP A 92 16.26 -3.19 -8.52
CA TRP A 92 14.99 -2.47 -8.68
C TRP A 92 14.10 -3.08 -9.76
N SER A 93 14.66 -3.50 -10.90
CA SER A 93 13.91 -4.21 -11.95
C SER A 93 13.29 -5.50 -11.40
N GLY A 94 14.07 -6.30 -10.67
CA GLY A 94 13.59 -7.53 -10.04
C GLY A 94 12.45 -7.28 -9.05
N ARG A 95 12.56 -6.25 -8.19
CA ARG A 95 11.50 -5.89 -7.24
C ARG A 95 10.23 -5.39 -7.92
N VAL A 96 10.33 -4.59 -9.00
CA VAL A 96 9.13 -4.16 -9.76
C VAL A 96 8.48 -5.32 -10.51
N GLY A 97 9.27 -6.24 -11.09
CA GLY A 97 8.75 -7.46 -11.72
C GLY A 97 8.04 -8.40 -10.75
N PHE A 98 8.60 -8.59 -9.55
CA PHE A 98 7.95 -9.34 -8.48
C PHE A 98 6.64 -8.68 -8.03
N VAL A 99 6.65 -7.36 -7.78
CA VAL A 99 5.44 -6.61 -7.38
C VAL A 99 4.35 -6.67 -8.46
N ARG A 100 4.70 -6.64 -9.75
CA ARG A 100 3.75 -6.89 -10.86
C ARG A 100 3.13 -8.28 -10.76
N ALA A 101 3.92 -9.33 -10.59
CA ALA A 101 3.41 -10.70 -10.52
C ALA A 101 2.44 -10.91 -9.34
N GLU A 102 2.85 -10.49 -8.13
CA GLU A 102 2.01 -10.58 -6.92
C GLU A 102 0.73 -9.73 -7.06
N ALA A 103 0.82 -8.51 -7.59
CA ALA A 103 -0.33 -7.65 -7.82
C ALA A 103 -1.32 -8.27 -8.82
N LEU A 104 -0.82 -8.87 -9.92
CA LEU A 104 -1.67 -9.53 -10.90
C LEU A 104 -2.40 -10.74 -10.30
N LEU A 105 -1.71 -11.56 -9.49
CA LEU A 105 -2.32 -12.67 -8.75
C LEU A 105 -3.40 -12.18 -7.78
N LEU A 106 -3.12 -11.14 -6.99
CA LEU A 106 -4.11 -10.51 -6.08
C LEU A 106 -5.32 -9.95 -6.84
N SER A 107 -5.12 -9.40 -8.04
CA SER A 107 -6.20 -8.86 -8.88
C SER A 107 -7.05 -9.91 -9.59
N ALA A 108 -6.57 -11.17 -9.65
CA ALA A 108 -7.28 -12.30 -10.25
C ALA A 108 -8.14 -13.07 -9.23
N VAL A 109 -7.96 -12.81 -7.93
CA VAL A 109 -8.86 -13.30 -6.88
C VAL A 109 -10.07 -12.36 -6.81
N GLU A 110 -11.27 -12.86 -7.14
CA GLU A 110 -12.49 -12.09 -6.91
C GLU A 110 -12.60 -11.71 -5.42
N PRO A 111 -12.97 -10.47 -5.09
CA PRO A 111 -13.26 -10.11 -3.71
C PRO A 111 -14.45 -10.93 -3.24
N ALA A 112 -14.27 -11.71 -2.17
CA ALA A 112 -15.37 -12.42 -1.53
C ALA A 112 -16.52 -11.43 -1.24
N PRO A 113 -17.78 -11.80 -1.52
CA PRO A 113 -18.90 -10.88 -1.36
C PRO A 113 -18.93 -10.33 0.08
N PRO A 114 -19.26 -9.05 0.27
CA PRO A 114 -19.26 -8.45 1.60
C PRO A 114 -20.17 -9.26 2.51
N ALA A 115 -19.61 -9.77 3.61
CA ALA A 115 -20.35 -10.56 4.58
C ALA A 115 -21.61 -9.78 5.00
N PRO A 116 -22.79 -10.40 5.02
CA PRO A 116 -24.04 -9.70 5.29
C PRO A 116 -23.93 -9.01 6.64
N ALA A 117 -24.15 -7.69 6.66
CA ALA A 117 -24.12 -6.92 7.89
C ALA A 117 -25.10 -7.54 8.91
N PRO A 118 -24.70 -7.78 10.17
CA PRO A 118 -25.57 -8.41 11.15
C PRO A 118 -26.86 -7.59 11.28
N GLY A 119 -27.99 -8.28 11.04
CA GLY A 119 -29.24 -7.63 10.67
C GLY A 119 -29.84 -6.74 11.76
N GLN A 120 -30.56 -5.71 11.34
CA GLN A 120 -31.36 -4.88 12.24
C GLN A 120 -32.54 -5.70 12.80
N GLY A 121 -32.57 -5.84 14.13
CA GLY A 121 -33.70 -6.37 14.90
C GLY A 121 -34.07 -5.41 16.04
N PRO A 122 -35.33 -5.37 16.50
CA PRO A 122 -35.82 -4.30 17.38
C PRO A 122 -35.52 -4.47 18.88
N SER A 123 -34.85 -3.47 19.47
CA SER A 123 -35.24 -2.70 20.69
C SER A 123 -36.26 -3.31 21.69
N VAL A 124 -36.09 -3.34 23.03
CA VAL A 124 -35.03 -3.04 24.06
C VAL A 124 -35.40 -3.88 25.34
N PRO A 125 -35.14 -3.61 26.67
CA PRO A 125 -34.33 -2.61 27.41
C PRO A 125 -33.39 -3.12 28.55
N SER A 126 -32.44 -2.25 28.95
CA SER A 126 -31.98 -1.89 30.32
C SER A 126 -31.65 -2.91 31.44
N ALA A 127 -30.37 -2.93 31.87
CA ALA A 127 -29.85 -2.81 33.26
C ALA A 127 -28.32 -3.05 33.24
N GLU A 128 -27.44 -2.04 33.22
CA GLU A 128 -27.01 -1.12 34.30
C GLU A 128 -26.04 -1.73 35.35
N ALA A 129 -24.74 -1.34 35.28
CA ALA A 129 -23.90 -0.92 36.42
C ALA A 129 -22.47 -0.46 36.01
N ALA A 130 -22.01 0.65 36.60
CA ALA A 130 -20.62 1.05 36.93
C ALA A 130 -19.46 0.95 35.90
N HIS A 131 -18.89 2.13 35.59
CA HIS A 131 -17.43 2.34 35.42
C HIS A 131 -16.83 2.78 36.78
N PRO A 132 -15.53 2.54 37.08
CA PRO A 132 -14.50 3.46 36.61
C PRO A 132 -13.19 2.82 36.08
N GLU A 133 -12.46 3.70 35.38
CA GLU A 133 -11.09 3.67 34.89
C GLU A 133 -10.02 3.00 35.78
N VAL A 134 -9.06 2.29 35.14
CA VAL A 134 -7.80 1.82 35.75
C VAL A 134 -6.64 2.10 34.78
N ALA A 135 -5.51 2.57 35.32
CA ALA A 135 -4.31 2.97 34.58
C ALA A 135 -3.44 1.76 34.11
N PRO A 136 -2.46 1.94 33.19
CA PRO A 136 -1.84 0.84 32.44
C PRO A 136 -0.51 0.27 33.03
N ASP A 137 0.05 -0.70 32.29
CA ASP A 137 1.31 -1.46 32.50
C ASP A 137 1.21 -2.62 33.52
N PRO A 138 2.01 -3.73 33.42
CA PRO A 138 3.34 -3.86 32.81
C PRO A 138 3.43 -4.63 31.48
N ALA A 139 4.50 -4.36 30.72
CA ALA A 139 4.86 -4.97 29.43
C ALA A 139 5.42 -6.41 29.47
N VAL A 140 5.38 -7.13 28.33
CA VAL A 140 6.32 -8.19 27.85
C VAL A 140 5.75 -8.88 26.57
N PRO A 141 6.53 -9.34 25.56
CA PRO A 141 7.87 -8.93 25.08
C PRO A 141 7.91 -8.61 23.55
N ALA A 142 9.10 -8.32 23.00
CA ALA A 142 9.36 -8.32 21.54
C ALA A 142 9.80 -9.71 21.03
N GLY A 143 9.58 -10.14 19.77
CA GLY A 143 9.04 -9.47 18.59
C GLY A 143 9.47 -10.20 17.30
N ASN A 144 10.46 -9.67 16.58
CA ASN A 144 11.50 -10.46 15.87
C ASN A 144 11.24 -11.15 14.51
N ALA A 145 10.50 -10.56 13.56
CA ALA A 145 10.61 -10.96 12.14
C ALA A 145 10.49 -9.78 11.15
N PHE A 146 9.26 -9.35 10.88
CA PHE A 146 8.88 -8.37 9.85
C PHE A 146 9.78 -7.10 9.81
N TRP A 147 9.98 -6.45 10.96
CA TRP A 147 10.79 -5.23 11.05
C TRP A 147 12.30 -5.45 10.88
N ARG A 148 12.81 -6.64 11.18
CA ARG A 148 14.23 -6.97 10.93
C ARG A 148 14.49 -7.09 9.43
N LEU A 149 13.58 -7.71 8.68
CA LEU A 149 13.68 -7.84 7.22
C LEU A 149 13.64 -6.47 6.52
N LEU A 150 12.68 -5.61 6.90
CA LEU A 150 12.56 -4.24 6.38
C LEU A 150 13.81 -3.39 6.64
N LEU A 151 14.38 -3.44 7.85
CA LEU A 151 15.58 -2.67 8.20
C LEU A 151 16.86 -3.23 7.56
N ALA A 152 16.98 -4.55 7.40
CA ALA A 152 18.14 -5.18 6.75
C ALA A 152 18.26 -4.77 5.26
N ILE A 153 17.13 -4.69 4.56
CA ILE A 153 17.06 -4.25 3.16
C ILE A 153 17.54 -2.79 3.02
N PHE A 154 17.18 -1.90 3.97
CA PHE A 154 17.65 -0.51 3.96
C PHE A 154 19.14 -0.37 4.30
N LYS A 155 19.65 -1.07 5.33
CA LYS A 155 21.06 -0.89 5.76
C LYS A 155 22.07 -1.33 4.70
N THR A 156 21.74 -2.34 3.91
CA THR A 156 22.58 -2.87 2.82
C THR A 156 22.73 -1.89 1.64
N ILE A 157 21.80 -0.94 1.47
CA ILE A 157 21.78 -0.01 0.32
C ILE A 157 22.55 1.29 0.60
N LEU A 158 22.79 1.65 1.87
CA LEU A 158 23.59 2.84 2.27
C LEU A 158 24.95 2.51 2.91
N GLY A 159 25.23 1.26 3.27
CA GLY A 159 26.43 0.84 4.04
C GLY A 159 27.73 0.61 3.26
N GLY A 160 27.94 1.26 2.11
CA GLY A 160 29.00 0.92 1.16
C GLY A 160 30.38 1.54 1.41
N LYS A 161 31.11 1.05 2.44
CA LYS A 161 32.53 1.37 2.80
C LYS A 161 32.88 2.82 3.17
N ARG A 162 33.63 2.96 4.26
CA ARG A 162 34.90 3.71 4.33
C ARG A 162 35.95 2.80 5.00
N SER A 163 37.22 3.16 4.84
CA SER A 163 38.43 2.36 5.13
C SER A 163 38.37 1.51 6.38
#